data_AF-A0A6G1VKH8-F1
#
_entry.id   AF-A0A6G1VKH8-F1
#
_cell.length_a   1.000
_cell.length_b   1.000
_cell.length_c   1.000
_cell.angle_alpha   90.00
_cell.angle_beta   90.00
_cell.angle_gamma   90.00
#
_symmetry.space_group_name_H-M   'P 1'
#
loop_
_entity.id
_entity.type
_entity.pdbx_description
1 polymer ?
#
loop_
_entity_poly.entity_id
_entity_poly.type
_entity_poly.pdbx_seq_one_letter_code
_entity_poly.pdbx_strand_id
1 'polypeptide(L)'
;MQGTDKDAINAILEKARTKKGLKKIEVARALHLSLDSEELLKIFGENNKNVGTTFAGVEIVHFCANEAHRDFWYQTGIQQKLGTVVFWQFIVPKILDLMEIVGCEYLFLFAADLSEDADLVNYYVDNLEFIDASEHSAATPMYDFACRFLCQETSTLQERRTSFFEHFNPDEEV
;
A
#
# COMPACT_ATOMS: atom_id res chain seq x y z
N MET A 1 8.01 -41.98 9.28
CA MET A 1 8.08 -41.05 8.13
C MET A 1 9.06 -41.63 7.13
N GLN A 2 8.59 -41.97 5.93
CA GLN A 2 9.44 -42.47 4.85
C GLN A 2 10.23 -41.29 4.24
N GLY A 3 11.36 -41.56 3.58
CA GLY A 3 12.31 -40.52 3.12
C GLY A 3 11.70 -39.43 2.22
N THR A 4 10.60 -39.73 1.52
CA THR A 4 9.87 -38.80 0.65
C THR A 4 9.11 -37.68 1.39
N ASP A 5 8.62 -37.92 2.60
CA ASP A 5 7.90 -36.90 3.39
C ASP A 5 8.86 -35.79 3.86
N LYS A 6 10.10 -36.18 4.18
CA LYS A 6 11.10 -35.26 4.74
C LYS A 6 11.59 -34.25 3.69
N ASP A 7 11.75 -34.70 2.44
CA ASP A 7 12.16 -33.84 1.34
C ASP A 7 11.05 -32.86 0.94
N ALA A 8 9.78 -33.32 0.97
CA ALA A 8 8.62 -32.47 0.72
C ALA A 8 8.43 -31.40 1.81
N ILE A 9 8.61 -31.76 3.08
CA ILE A 9 8.58 -30.82 4.21
C ILE A 9 9.72 -29.81 4.11
N ASN A 10 10.94 -30.24 3.78
CA ASN A 10 12.08 -29.33 3.58
C ASN A 10 11.84 -28.36 2.42
N ALA A 11 11.22 -28.81 1.33
CA ALA A 11 10.86 -27.93 0.20
C ALA A 11 9.80 -26.87 0.59
N ILE A 12 8.85 -27.22 1.45
CA ILE A 12 7.88 -26.27 2.03
C ILE A 12 8.58 -25.24 2.92
N LEU A 13 9.48 -25.69 3.79
CA LEU A 13 10.23 -24.82 4.69
C LEU A 13 11.13 -23.84 3.91
N GLU A 14 11.78 -24.31 2.83
CA GLU A 14 12.57 -23.44 1.96
C GLU A 14 11.72 -22.44 1.17
N LYS A 15 10.51 -22.82 0.74
CA LYS A 15 9.56 -21.87 0.12
C LYS A 15 9.08 -20.80 1.11
N ALA A 16 8.77 -21.20 2.34
CA ALA A 16 8.43 -20.26 3.41
C ALA A 16 9.60 -19.30 3.73
N ARG A 17 10.83 -19.83 3.78
CA ARG A 17 12.06 -19.04 3.99
C ARG A 17 12.35 -18.05 2.86
N THR A 18 12.01 -18.41 1.62
CA THR A 18 12.18 -17.55 0.45
C THR A 18 11.05 -16.55 0.25
N LYS A 19 10.20 -16.31 1.27
CA LYS A 19 9.09 -15.34 1.28
C LYS A 19 8.03 -15.58 0.19
N LYS A 20 8.09 -16.72 -0.50
CA LYS A 20 7.06 -17.14 -1.46
C LYS A 20 5.97 -17.83 -0.66
N GLY A 21 4.78 -17.21 -0.61
CA GLY A 21 3.66 -17.74 0.16
C GLY A 21 3.36 -19.20 -0.17
N LEU A 22 2.93 -19.95 0.84
CA LEU A 22 2.61 -21.37 0.70
C LEU A 22 1.19 -21.54 0.16
N LYS A 23 1.06 -22.19 -1.01
CA LYS A 23 -0.27 -22.51 -1.55
C LYS A 23 -0.84 -23.75 -0.87
N LYS A 24 -2.14 -23.72 -0.57
CA LYS A 24 -2.90 -24.84 0.04
C LYS A 24 -2.62 -26.19 -0.65
N ILE A 25 -2.56 -26.19 -1.98
CA ILE A 25 -2.29 -27.38 -2.80
C ILE A 25 -0.88 -27.95 -2.66
N GLU A 26 0.11 -27.10 -2.39
CA GLU A 26 1.51 -27.53 -2.23
C GLU A 26 1.70 -28.19 -0.87
N VAL A 27 1.06 -27.64 0.16
CA VAL A 27 1.01 -28.24 1.50
C VAL A 27 0.24 -29.55 1.50
N ALA A 28 -0.90 -29.61 0.79
CA ALA A 28 -1.67 -30.84 0.62
C ALA A 28 -0.83 -31.96 -0.02
N ARG A 29 -0.09 -31.61 -1.07
CA ARG A 29 0.78 -32.56 -1.78
C ARG A 29 1.90 -33.08 -0.90
N ALA A 30 2.53 -32.22 -0.10
CA ALA A 30 3.66 -32.62 0.73
C ALA A 30 3.26 -33.42 1.97
N LEU A 31 2.07 -33.17 2.52
CA LEU A 31 1.54 -33.89 3.68
C LEU A 31 0.68 -35.10 3.31
N HIS A 32 0.54 -35.40 2.01
CA HIS A 32 -0.34 -36.44 1.50
C HIS A 32 -1.81 -36.29 1.97
N LEU A 33 -2.26 -35.04 2.11
CA LEU A 33 -3.60 -34.68 2.58
C LEU A 33 -4.51 -34.30 1.41
N SER A 34 -5.82 -34.51 1.57
CA SER A 34 -6.81 -33.90 0.69
C SER A 34 -6.95 -32.40 0.97
N LEU A 35 -7.32 -31.62 -0.05
CA LEU A 35 -7.53 -30.16 0.06
C LEU A 35 -8.60 -29.78 1.09
N ASP A 36 -9.49 -30.73 1.41
CA ASP A 36 -10.63 -30.57 2.31
C ASP A 36 -10.40 -31.25 3.67
N SER A 37 -9.21 -31.81 3.92
CA SER A 37 -8.91 -32.46 5.19
C SER A 37 -8.94 -31.47 6.35
N GLU A 38 -9.49 -31.90 7.49
CA GLU A 38 -9.54 -31.08 8.71
C GLU A 38 -8.15 -30.64 9.19
N GLU A 39 -7.12 -31.47 9.02
CA GLU A 39 -5.74 -31.09 9.34
C GLU A 39 -5.26 -29.91 8.50
N LEU A 40 -5.59 -29.89 7.22
CA LEU A 40 -5.17 -28.83 6.32
C LEU A 40 -6.01 -27.56 6.52
N LEU A 41 -7.29 -27.70 6.86
CA LEU A 41 -8.13 -26.58 7.31
C LEU A 41 -7.64 -25.99 8.64
N LYS A 42 -7.16 -26.81 9.58
CA LYS A 42 -6.54 -26.35 10.83
C LYS A 42 -5.21 -25.62 10.58
N ILE A 43 -4.39 -26.11 9.64
CA ILE A 43 -3.12 -25.46 9.28
C ILE A 43 -3.35 -24.08 8.67
N PHE A 44 -4.32 -23.95 7.76
CA PHE A 44 -4.56 -22.69 7.07
C PHE A 44 -5.50 -21.76 7.83
N GLY A 45 -6.30 -22.28 8.78
CA GLY A 45 -7.35 -21.56 9.49
C GLY A 45 -8.51 -21.16 8.56
N GLU A 46 -9.75 -21.28 9.02
CA GLU A 46 -10.91 -20.86 8.19
C GLU A 46 -10.94 -19.35 7.96
N ASN A 47 -10.42 -18.57 8.91
CA ASN A 47 -10.44 -17.11 8.88
C ASN A 47 -9.09 -16.48 8.50
N ASN A 48 -8.06 -17.28 8.20
CA ASN A 48 -6.71 -16.79 7.96
C ASN A 48 -6.32 -16.95 6.49
N LYS A 49 -5.90 -15.85 5.87
CA LYS A 49 -5.28 -15.89 4.54
C LYS A 49 -3.76 -15.93 4.71
N ASN A 50 -3.16 -17.08 4.41
CA ASN A 50 -1.71 -17.23 4.46
C ASN A 50 -1.05 -16.50 3.28
N VAL A 51 -0.15 -15.57 3.58
CA VAL A 51 0.60 -14.78 2.59
C VAL A 51 2.10 -14.95 2.83
N GLY A 52 2.90 -14.75 1.78
CA GLY A 52 4.35 -14.97 1.84
C GLY A 52 5.11 -13.88 2.59
N THR A 53 4.63 -12.64 2.52
CA THR A 53 5.15 -11.49 3.25
C THR A 53 3.98 -10.57 3.57
N THR A 54 4.04 -9.92 4.73
CA THR A 54 3.14 -8.85 5.14
C THR A 54 3.96 -7.60 5.40
N PHE A 55 3.43 -6.46 5.01
CA PHE A 55 4.04 -5.16 5.23
C PHE A 55 3.12 -4.34 6.13
N ALA A 56 3.70 -3.68 7.13
CA ALA A 56 2.96 -2.71 7.92
C ALA A 56 2.81 -1.43 7.11
N GLY A 57 1.62 -0.82 7.11
CA GLY A 57 1.40 0.42 6.40
C GLY A 57 0.36 1.30 7.05
N VAL A 58 0.36 2.56 6.65
CA VAL A 58 -0.60 3.58 7.07
C VAL A 58 -1.54 3.85 5.93
N GLU A 59 -2.84 3.73 6.20
CA GLU A 59 -3.88 4.05 5.25
C GLU A 59 -4.30 5.52 5.39
N ILE A 60 -4.35 6.23 4.26
CA ILE A 60 -5.01 7.53 4.18
C ILE A 60 -6.45 7.32 3.72
N VAL A 61 -7.40 7.59 4.61
CA VAL A 61 -8.83 7.54 4.32
C VAL A 61 -9.43 8.95 4.21
N HIS A 62 -10.45 9.10 3.36
CA HIS A 62 -11.22 10.34 3.20
C HIS A 62 -10.38 11.61 2.92
N PHE A 63 -9.33 11.47 2.12
CA PHE A 63 -8.53 12.59 1.69
C PHE A 63 -9.22 13.36 0.57
N CYS A 64 -9.96 14.41 0.94
CA CYS A 64 -10.74 15.22 0.03
C CYS A 64 -10.59 16.72 0.36
N ALA A 65 -10.63 17.56 -0.67
CA ALA A 65 -10.66 19.00 -0.49
C ALA A 65 -12.09 19.48 -0.20
N ASN A 66 -12.24 20.38 0.77
CA ASN A 66 -13.51 21.07 1.00
C ASN A 66 -13.76 22.07 -0.13
N GLU A 67 -14.82 21.86 -0.91
CA GLU A 67 -15.18 22.69 -2.05
C GLU A 67 -15.39 24.17 -1.68
N ALA A 68 -15.94 24.44 -0.49
CA ALA A 68 -16.17 25.80 -0.02
C ALA A 68 -14.90 26.63 0.16
N HIS A 69 -13.73 25.99 0.20
CA HIS A 69 -12.43 26.64 0.35
C HIS A 69 -11.57 26.63 -0.92
N ARG A 70 -12.06 26.06 -2.02
CA ARG A 70 -11.31 26.05 -3.29
C ARG A 70 -11.10 27.46 -3.83
N ASP A 71 -12.15 28.27 -3.87
CA ASP A 71 -12.06 29.66 -4.37
C ASP A 71 -11.09 30.50 -3.54
N PHE A 72 -11.14 30.35 -2.21
CA PHE A 72 -10.19 31.00 -1.32
C PHE A 72 -8.75 30.58 -1.64
N TRP A 73 -8.50 29.28 -1.86
CA TRP A 73 -7.18 28.79 -2.22
C TRP A 73 -6.67 29.44 -3.52
N TYR A 74 -7.51 29.48 -4.57
CA TYR A 74 -7.14 30.13 -5.83
C TYR A 74 -6.80 31.61 -5.66
N GLN A 75 -7.50 32.33 -4.78
CA GLN A 75 -7.25 33.74 -4.49
C GLN A 75 -5.91 34.00 -3.78
N THR A 76 -5.30 32.98 -3.15
CA THR A 76 -3.98 33.13 -2.53
C THR A 76 -2.84 33.31 -3.54
N GLY A 77 -3.06 32.93 -4.81
CA GLY A 77 -2.03 32.94 -5.86
C GLY A 77 -1.01 31.79 -5.75
N ILE A 78 -1.17 30.88 -4.78
CA ILE A 78 -0.33 29.68 -4.65
C ILE A 78 -0.57 28.79 -5.87
N GLN A 79 0.50 28.50 -6.62
CA GLN A 79 0.45 27.69 -7.85
C GLN A 79 0.24 26.20 -7.55
N GLN A 80 0.63 25.75 -6.35
CA GLN A 80 0.44 24.36 -5.92
C GLN A 80 -1.04 24.05 -5.63
N LYS A 81 -1.46 22.81 -5.91
CA LYS A 81 -2.83 22.35 -5.60
C LYS A 81 -3.03 22.26 -4.09
N LEU A 82 -4.20 22.67 -3.60
CA LEU A 82 -4.56 22.65 -2.17
C LEU A 82 -4.25 21.29 -1.51
N GLY A 83 -4.74 20.19 -2.10
CA GLY A 83 -4.52 18.85 -1.56
C GLY A 83 -3.03 18.51 -1.47
N THR A 84 -2.23 18.92 -2.46
CA THR A 84 -0.79 18.64 -2.50
C THR A 84 -0.08 19.32 -1.35
N VAL A 85 -0.40 20.60 -1.11
CA VAL A 85 0.12 21.31 0.06
C VAL A 85 -0.35 20.67 1.35
N VAL A 86 -1.64 20.31 1.45
CA VAL A 86 -2.18 19.65 2.65
C VAL A 86 -1.42 18.35 2.97
N PHE A 87 -1.16 17.54 1.94
CA PHE A 87 -0.44 16.29 2.07
C PHE A 87 1.00 16.51 2.57
N TRP A 88 1.81 17.26 1.83
CA TRP A 88 3.23 17.43 2.16
C TRP A 88 3.48 18.27 3.41
N GLN A 89 2.66 19.29 3.66
CA GLN A 89 2.84 20.19 4.81
C GLN A 89 2.26 19.64 6.11
N PHE A 90 1.15 18.89 6.06
CA PHE A 90 0.42 18.54 7.28
C PHE A 90 0.24 17.04 7.50
N ILE A 91 0.09 16.24 6.44
CA ILE A 91 -0.09 14.79 6.58
C ILE A 91 1.27 14.11 6.76
N VAL A 92 2.23 14.33 5.85
CA VAL A 92 3.53 13.66 5.89
C VAL A 92 4.26 13.84 7.23
N PRO A 93 4.31 15.03 7.87
CA PRO A 93 4.90 15.17 9.20
C PRO A 93 4.28 14.23 10.24
N LYS A 94 2.96 14.03 10.22
CA LYS A 94 2.28 13.11 11.16
C LYS A 94 2.66 11.66 10.92
N ILE A 95 2.89 11.29 9.66
CA ILE A 95 3.37 9.95 9.30
C ILE A 95 4.80 9.76 9.79
N LEU A 96 5.65 10.78 9.65
CA LEU A 96 7.02 10.74 10.16
C LEU A 96 7.04 10.62 11.69
N ASP A 97 6.24 11.41 12.41
CA ASP A 97 6.07 11.30 13.86
C ASP A 97 5.61 9.89 14.28
N LEU A 98 4.67 9.30 13.52
CA LEU A 98 4.20 7.93 13.75
C LEU A 98 5.32 6.90 13.55
N MET A 99 6.18 7.10 12.54
CA MET A 99 7.29 6.20 12.25
C MET A 99 8.37 6.20 13.34
N GLU A 100 8.42 7.21 14.20
CA GLU A 100 9.33 7.24 15.35
C GLU A 100 8.92 6.23 16.43
N ILE A 101 7.65 5.84 16.48
CA ILE A 101 7.10 4.95 17.51
C ILE A 101 6.71 3.57 17.00
N VAL A 102 6.42 3.43 15.70
CA VAL A 102 6.03 2.15 15.07
C VAL A 102 6.68 1.96 13.70
N GLY A 103 7.01 0.71 13.37
CA GLY A 103 7.48 0.36 12.04
C GLY A 103 6.34 0.41 11.03
N CYS A 104 6.48 1.25 10.00
CA CYS A 104 5.55 1.36 8.88
C CYS A 104 6.39 1.42 7.60
N GLU A 105 6.17 0.50 6.67
CA GLU A 105 6.95 0.39 5.43
C GLU A 105 6.27 1.12 4.26
N TYR A 106 4.93 1.18 4.28
CA TYR A 106 4.15 1.81 3.22
C TYR A 106 3.15 2.83 3.75
N LEU A 107 2.97 3.91 2.99
CA LEU A 107 1.82 4.78 3.03
C LEU A 107 0.92 4.43 1.85
N PHE A 108 -0.37 4.23 2.04
CA PHE A 108 -1.27 3.79 0.97
C PHE A 108 -2.66 4.41 1.04
N LEU A 109 -3.37 4.36 -0.09
CA LEU A 109 -4.76 4.80 -0.20
C LEU A 109 -5.49 4.03 -1.31
N PHE A 110 -6.82 4.12 -1.28
CA PHE A 110 -7.69 3.65 -2.35
C PHE A 110 -8.28 4.84 -3.09
N ALA A 111 -7.89 5.03 -4.35
CA ALA A 111 -8.38 6.11 -5.20
C ALA A 111 -9.72 5.73 -5.83
N ALA A 112 -10.79 6.44 -5.46
CA ALA A 112 -12.12 6.30 -6.02
C ALA A 112 -12.22 6.98 -7.40
N ASP A 113 -11.47 6.44 -8.36
CA ASP A 113 -11.35 6.99 -9.71
C ASP A 113 -12.09 6.11 -10.72
N LEU A 114 -13.12 6.68 -11.34
CA LEU A 114 -13.90 6.07 -12.41
C LEU A 114 -13.77 6.84 -13.73
N SER A 115 -12.87 7.82 -13.80
CA SER A 115 -12.64 8.60 -15.02
C SER A 115 -11.92 7.76 -16.07
N GLU A 116 -12.19 8.04 -17.36
CA GLU A 116 -11.51 7.35 -18.46
C GLU A 116 -10.00 7.64 -18.46
N ASP A 117 -9.62 8.87 -18.10
CA ASP A 117 -8.23 9.35 -18.12
C ASP A 117 -7.49 9.13 -16.79
N ALA A 118 -8.14 8.52 -15.79
CA ALA A 118 -7.60 8.28 -14.45
C ALA A 118 -7.11 9.56 -13.74
N ASP A 119 -7.90 10.64 -13.80
CA ASP A 119 -7.58 11.98 -13.29
C ASP A 119 -7.12 11.98 -11.82
N LEU A 120 -7.80 11.23 -10.96
CA LEU A 120 -7.51 11.20 -9.53
C LEU A 120 -6.28 10.34 -9.24
N VAL A 121 -6.11 9.23 -9.96
CA VAL A 121 -4.88 8.43 -9.90
C VAL A 121 -3.68 9.25 -10.35
N ASN A 122 -3.77 9.92 -11.50
CA ASN A 122 -2.70 10.78 -12.02
C ASN A 122 -2.40 11.92 -11.04
N TYR A 123 -3.43 12.50 -10.40
CA TYR A 123 -3.21 13.47 -9.34
C TYR A 123 -2.32 12.90 -8.21
N TYR A 124 -2.62 11.71 -7.70
CA TYR A 124 -1.84 11.08 -6.64
C TYR A 124 -0.43 10.66 -7.07
N VAL A 125 -0.28 10.19 -8.31
CA VAL A 125 1.02 9.82 -8.88
C VAL A 125 1.88 11.07 -9.07
N ASP A 126 1.38 12.05 -9.81
CA ASP A 126 2.17 13.20 -10.26
C ASP A 126 2.45 14.21 -9.14
N ASN A 127 1.57 14.32 -8.15
CA ASN A 127 1.66 15.38 -7.14
C ASN A 127 2.06 14.87 -5.76
N LEU A 128 1.76 13.60 -5.45
CA LEU A 128 2.00 13.01 -4.13
C LEU A 128 2.95 11.81 -4.20
N GLU A 129 3.48 11.48 -5.38
CA GLU A 129 4.48 10.43 -5.62
C GLU A 129 4.05 9.02 -5.17
N PHE A 130 2.75 8.74 -5.22
CA PHE A 130 2.25 7.37 -5.12
C PHE A 130 2.53 6.59 -6.41
N ILE A 131 2.55 5.26 -6.29
CA ILE A 131 2.66 4.36 -7.44
C ILE A 131 1.50 3.37 -7.45
N ASP A 132 1.17 2.90 -8.66
CA ASP A 132 0.27 1.75 -8.82
C ASP A 132 0.98 0.49 -8.30
N ALA A 133 0.46 -0.03 -7.21
CA ALA A 133 1.09 -1.08 -6.44
C ALA A 133 0.69 -2.47 -6.99
N SER A 134 0.93 -2.69 -8.28
CA SER A 134 0.59 -3.93 -8.99
C SER A 134 1.21 -5.20 -8.36
N GLU A 135 2.30 -5.05 -7.61
CA GLU A 135 3.00 -6.14 -6.92
C GLU A 135 2.53 -6.38 -5.47
N HIS A 136 1.68 -5.49 -4.95
CA HIS A 136 1.18 -5.56 -3.58
C HIS A 136 -0.34 -5.75 -3.56
N SER A 137 -0.85 -6.22 -2.42
CA SER A 137 -2.29 -6.33 -2.21
C SER A 137 -2.60 -5.90 -0.79
N ALA A 138 -3.62 -5.07 -0.65
CA ALA A 138 -4.16 -4.66 0.64
C ALA A 138 -5.47 -5.40 0.94
N ALA A 139 -5.86 -5.41 2.21
CA ALA A 139 -7.21 -5.82 2.58
C ALA A 139 -8.18 -4.73 2.14
N THR A 140 -8.88 -4.94 1.02
CA THR A 140 -9.81 -3.94 0.47
C THR A 140 -11.18 -4.09 1.13
N PRO A 141 -11.69 -3.08 1.86
CA PRO A 141 -13.06 -3.10 2.34
C PRO A 141 -14.04 -3.01 1.16
N MET A 142 -15.27 -3.49 1.36
CA MET A 142 -16.29 -3.50 0.29
C MET A 142 -16.58 -2.11 -0.29
N TYR A 143 -16.45 -1.07 0.54
CA TYR A 143 -16.61 0.33 0.13
C TYR A 143 -15.59 0.75 -0.95
N ASP A 144 -14.37 0.20 -0.91
CA ASP A 144 -13.27 0.54 -1.82
C ASP A 144 -13.08 -0.49 -2.94
N PHE A 145 -14.06 -1.37 -3.17
CA PHE A 145 -13.92 -2.48 -4.11
C PHE A 145 -13.62 -2.04 -5.55
N ALA A 146 -14.17 -0.89 -5.98
CA ALA A 146 -13.93 -0.32 -7.30
C ALA A 146 -12.78 0.68 -7.33
N CYS A 147 -12.13 0.93 -6.19
CA CYS A 147 -11.06 1.91 -6.08
C CYS A 147 -9.71 1.31 -6.51
N ARG A 148 -8.83 2.16 -7.04
CA ARG A 148 -7.45 1.76 -7.39
C ARG A 148 -6.54 1.88 -6.17
N PHE A 149 -5.84 0.80 -5.85
CA PHE A 149 -4.90 0.77 -4.74
C PHE A 149 -3.58 1.44 -5.14
N LEU A 150 -3.15 2.42 -4.37
CA LEU A 150 -1.90 3.15 -4.58
C LEU A 150 -1.07 3.13 -3.30
N CYS A 151 0.25 2.97 -3.41
CA CYS A 151 1.15 3.04 -2.26
C CYS A 151 2.45 3.77 -2.57
N GLN A 152 3.21 4.10 -1.53
CA GLN A 152 4.59 4.54 -1.62
C GLN A 152 5.37 4.09 -0.38
N GLU A 153 6.68 3.91 -0.53
CA GLU A 153 7.55 3.60 0.60
C GLU A 153 7.66 4.79 1.54
N THR A 154 7.58 4.51 2.84
CA THR A 154 7.73 5.54 3.86
C THR A 154 9.17 6.01 4.02
N SER A 155 10.14 5.16 3.65
CA SER A 155 11.58 5.41 3.73
C SER A 155 12.00 6.69 2.99
N THR A 156 11.32 7.05 1.92
CA THR A 156 11.62 8.22 1.07
C THR A 156 10.77 9.45 1.38
N LEU A 157 9.81 9.37 2.31
CA LEU A 157 8.84 10.46 2.54
C LEU A 157 9.49 11.78 2.95
N GLN A 158 10.49 11.75 3.83
CA GLN A 158 11.16 12.97 4.31
C GLN A 158 11.96 13.65 3.19
N GLU A 159 12.64 12.87 2.35
CA GLU A 159 13.39 13.36 1.20
C GLU A 159 12.45 14.03 0.18
N ARG A 160 11.39 13.32 -0.22
CA ARG A 160 10.37 13.83 -1.16
C ARG A 160 9.66 15.07 -0.64
N ARG A 161 9.34 15.09 0.67
CA ARG A 161 8.80 16.29 1.32
C ARG A 161 9.76 17.48 1.20
N THR A 162 11.06 17.25 1.43
CA THR A 162 12.07 18.30 1.31
C THR A 162 12.14 18.81 -0.14
N SER A 163 12.21 17.90 -1.11
CA SER A 163 12.21 18.21 -2.53
C SER A 163 10.99 19.02 -2.96
N PHE A 164 9.78 18.65 -2.49
CA PHE A 164 8.56 19.41 -2.75
C PHE A 164 8.66 20.88 -2.29
N PHE A 165 9.26 21.13 -1.13
CA PHE A 165 9.41 22.50 -0.63
C PHE A 165 10.55 23.27 -1.29
N GLU A 166 11.62 22.60 -1.71
CA GLU A 166 12.70 23.21 -2.51
C GLU A 166 12.21 23.67 -3.88
N HIS A 167 11.26 22.93 -4.49
CA HIS A 167 10.66 23.24 -5.78
C HIS A 167 9.22 23.75 -5.64
N PHE A 168 8.86 24.32 -4.49
CA PHE A 168 7.49 24.74 -4.20
C PHE A 168 7.01 25.85 -5.14
N ASN A 169 7.90 26.78 -5.44
CA ASN A 169 7.65 27.87 -6.37
C ASN A 169 8.16 27.47 -7.75
N PRO A 170 7.44 27.84 -8.83
CA PRO A 170 7.99 27.69 -10.18
C PRO A 170 9.27 28.53 -10.31
N ASP A 171 10.21 28.06 -11.12
CA ASP A 171 11.38 28.85 -11.50
C ASP A 171 10.89 30.17 -12.13
N GLU A 172 11.47 31.30 -11.71
CA GLU A 172 11.18 32.58 -12.34
C GLU A 172 11.59 32.49 -13.82
N GLU A 173 10.67 32.74 -14.75
CA GLU A 173 11.02 32.94 -16.16
C GLU A 173 11.95 34.16 -16.25
N VAL A 174 13.24 33.92 -16.54
CA VAL A 174 14.26 34.95 -16.79
C VAL A 174 14.07 35.60 -18.16
#